data_AF-A0A523TTR1-F1
#
_entry.id   AF-A0A523TTR1-F1
#
_cell.length_a   1.000
_cell.length_b   1.000
_cell.length_c   1.000
_cell.angle_alpha   90.00
_cell.angle_beta   90.00
_cell.angle_gamma   90.00
#
_symmetry.space_group_name_H-M   'P 1'
#
loop_
_entity.id
_entity.type
_entity.pdbx_description
1 polymer ?
#
loop_
_entity_poly.entity_id
_entity_poly.type
_entity_poly.pdbx_seq_one_letter_code
_entity_poly.pdbx_strand_id
1 'polypeptide(L)'
;MAKWERNRKGLDSHEISADAVTVDLRTKGDRLSFWLFESADEDYIDEAALALALGDKKDRLDRVHLAWVNRSLFEEDGLELEETRGITKVEDLCNQHIDAIHLDLTRLGKIANQFARAIREHGQSRRLTKNKILQLIKKAIQDGRLLLADLDEKIKDAVQAIM
;
A
#
# COMPACT_ATOMS: atom_id res chain seq x y z
N MET A 1 6.82 -9.26 0.77
CA MET A 1 6.79 -9.89 2.11
C MET A 1 8.10 -10.55 2.53
N ALA A 2 8.84 -11.26 1.68
CA ALA A 2 10.10 -11.95 2.07
C ALA A 2 11.14 -11.10 2.85
N LYS A 3 11.22 -9.78 2.60
CA LYS A 3 12.13 -8.86 3.32
C LYS A 3 11.78 -8.68 4.80
N TRP A 4 10.52 -8.97 5.16
CA TRP A 4 9.96 -8.83 6.50
C TRP A 4 9.93 -10.15 7.27
N GLU A 5 10.45 -11.25 6.72
CA GLU A 5 10.45 -12.55 7.41
C GLU A 5 11.48 -12.61 8.54
N ARG A 6 11.18 -13.38 9.60
CA ARG A 6 12.02 -13.51 10.81
C ARG A 6 13.35 -14.23 10.59
N ASN A 7 13.45 -15.07 9.55
CA ASN A 7 14.55 -16.04 9.41
C ASN A 7 15.50 -15.68 8.26
N ARG A 8 15.79 -14.39 8.07
CA ARG A 8 16.74 -13.95 7.03
C ARG A 8 18.16 -14.20 7.54
N LYS A 9 18.98 -14.89 6.75
CA LYS A 9 20.36 -15.26 7.14
C LYS A 9 21.14 -14.01 7.57
N GLY A 10 21.69 -14.04 8.79
CA GLY A 10 22.48 -12.93 9.35
C GLY A 10 21.66 -11.85 10.06
N LEU A 11 20.38 -12.09 10.32
CA LEU A 11 19.53 -11.24 11.17
C LEU A 11 18.85 -12.09 12.24
N ASP A 12 18.72 -11.55 13.44
CA ASP A 12 17.93 -12.14 14.52
C ASP A 12 16.42 -11.95 14.28
N SER A 13 15.60 -12.73 14.98
CA SER A 13 14.13 -12.77 14.79
C SER A 13 13.41 -11.43 15.04
N HIS A 14 14.03 -10.56 15.84
CA HIS A 14 13.56 -9.22 16.18
C HIS A 14 14.13 -8.12 15.28
N GLU A 15 15.18 -8.42 14.50
CA GLU A 15 15.81 -7.44 13.63
C GLU A 15 14.99 -7.23 12.34
N ILE A 16 15.08 -6.02 11.80
CA ILE A 16 14.39 -5.62 10.58
C ILE A 16 15.45 -5.42 9.52
N SER A 17 15.23 -6.06 8.37
CA SER A 17 16.17 -5.93 7.26
C SER A 17 16.22 -4.51 6.73
N ALA A 18 17.43 -3.99 6.49
CA ALA A 18 17.61 -2.69 5.86
C ALA A 18 16.89 -2.58 4.50
N ASP A 19 16.76 -3.68 3.73
CA ASP A 19 16.01 -3.69 2.47
C ASP A 19 14.50 -3.46 2.67
N ALA A 20 13.95 -3.89 3.81
CA ALA A 20 12.55 -3.67 4.14
C ALA A 20 12.31 -2.16 4.34
N VAL A 21 13.19 -1.50 5.07
CA VAL A 21 13.10 -0.05 5.32
C VAL A 21 13.37 0.76 4.05
N THR A 22 14.46 0.47 3.33
CA THR A 22 14.92 1.29 2.20
C THR A 22 14.12 1.12 0.91
N VAL A 23 13.36 0.03 0.79
CA VAL A 23 12.54 -0.24 -0.40
C VAL A 23 11.05 -0.12 -0.10
N ASP A 24 10.57 -0.72 1.00
CA ASP A 24 9.12 -0.78 1.28
C ASP A 24 8.67 0.43 2.13
N LEU A 25 9.57 1.02 2.94
CA LEU A 25 9.32 2.25 3.71
C LEU A 25 10.14 3.44 3.20
N ARG A 26 10.36 3.50 1.88
CA ARG A 26 11.14 4.58 1.27
C ARG A 26 10.43 5.91 1.47
N THR A 27 11.09 6.83 2.17
CA THR A 27 10.59 8.18 2.40
C THR A 27 10.91 9.12 1.25
N LYS A 28 10.17 10.22 1.16
CA LYS A 28 10.47 11.35 0.28
C LYS A 28 10.24 12.65 1.05
N GLY A 29 11.31 13.43 1.27
CA GLY A 29 11.23 14.67 2.03
C GLY A 29 10.73 14.44 3.46
N ASP A 30 11.27 13.42 4.14
CA ASP A 30 10.91 13.04 5.51
C ASP A 30 9.42 12.70 5.72
N ARG A 31 8.79 12.22 4.65
CA ARG A 31 7.40 11.76 4.62
C ARG A 31 7.30 10.34 4.09
N LEU A 32 6.32 9.59 4.60
CA LEU A 32 5.95 8.27 4.11
C LEU A 32 4.44 8.18 3.94
N SER A 33 4.02 7.79 2.75
CA SER A 33 2.62 7.77 2.35
C SER A 33 1.91 6.46 2.67
N PHE A 34 0.66 6.57 3.10
CA PHE A 34 -0.24 5.46 3.40
C PHE A 34 -1.63 5.71 2.81
N TRP A 35 -2.44 4.66 2.81
CA TRP A 35 -3.87 4.73 2.55
C TRP A 35 -4.61 4.30 3.81
N LEU A 36 -5.52 5.14 4.29
CA LEU A 36 -6.33 4.94 5.47
C LEU A 36 -7.70 4.38 5.07
N PHE A 37 -8.14 3.35 5.77
CA PHE A 37 -9.47 2.75 5.60
C PHE A 37 -10.04 2.42 6.97
N GLU A 38 -11.36 2.29 7.05
CA GLU A 38 -12.07 2.07 8.31
C GLU A 38 -11.78 0.71 8.95
N SER A 39 -11.55 -0.31 8.13
CA SER A 39 -11.21 -1.66 8.59
C SER A 39 -10.25 -2.36 7.62
N ALA A 40 -9.82 -3.56 8.01
CA ALA A 40 -9.02 -4.46 7.19
C ALA A 40 -9.85 -5.60 6.58
N ASP A 41 -11.13 -5.34 6.31
CA ASP A 41 -11.99 -6.30 5.62
C ASP A 41 -11.59 -6.44 4.15
N GLU A 42 -12.04 -7.52 3.52
CA GLU A 42 -11.62 -7.86 2.14
C GLU A 42 -11.91 -6.73 1.14
N ASP A 43 -13.05 -6.05 1.27
CA ASP A 43 -13.43 -4.96 0.38
C ASP A 43 -12.48 -3.76 0.51
N TYR A 44 -12.14 -3.33 1.72
CA TYR A 44 -11.19 -2.23 1.94
C TYR A 44 -9.76 -2.58 1.52
N ILE A 45 -9.35 -3.84 1.69
CA ILE A 45 -8.05 -4.30 1.17
C ILE A 45 -8.04 -4.27 -0.37
N ASP A 46 -9.14 -4.63 -1.01
CA ASP A 46 -9.28 -4.56 -2.47
C ASP A 46 -9.27 -3.09 -2.95
N GLU A 47 -9.93 -2.16 -2.25
CA GLU A 47 -9.85 -0.71 -2.53
C GLU A 47 -8.41 -0.16 -2.37
N ALA A 48 -7.71 -0.53 -1.29
CA ALA A 48 -6.32 -0.16 -1.09
C ALA A 48 -5.42 -0.69 -2.23
N ALA A 49 -5.64 -1.93 -2.66
CA ALA A 49 -4.91 -2.53 -3.76
C ALA A 49 -5.17 -1.79 -5.08
N LEU A 50 -6.43 -1.40 -5.33
CA LEU A 50 -6.84 -0.65 -6.51
C LEU A 50 -6.16 0.72 -6.54
N ALA A 51 -6.21 1.47 -5.43
CA ALA A 51 -5.56 2.77 -5.30
C ALA A 51 -4.06 2.71 -5.62
N LEU A 52 -3.35 1.73 -5.05
CA LEU A 52 -1.92 1.52 -5.24
C LEU A 52 -1.55 1.01 -6.65
N ALA A 53 -2.39 0.17 -7.25
CA ALA A 53 -2.17 -0.35 -8.59
C ALA A 53 -2.34 0.74 -9.67
N LEU A 54 -3.24 1.70 -9.43
CA LEU A 54 -3.56 2.79 -10.34
C LEU A 54 -2.93 4.13 -9.95
N GLY A 55 -1.86 4.10 -9.16
CA GLY A 55 -1.09 5.28 -8.82
C GLY A 55 -0.43 5.96 -10.03
N ASP A 56 0.11 7.16 -9.81
CA ASP A 56 0.80 7.92 -10.87
C ASP A 56 1.94 7.11 -11.50
N LYS A 57 2.14 7.27 -12.82
CA LYS A 57 3.23 6.65 -13.60
C LYS A 57 3.22 5.12 -13.66
N LYS A 58 2.09 4.47 -13.37
CA LYS A 58 1.92 3.03 -13.55
C LYS A 58 1.53 2.69 -14.99
N ASP A 59 2.51 2.31 -15.80
CA ASP A 59 2.28 1.89 -17.19
C ASP A 59 1.95 0.39 -17.34
N ARG A 60 2.02 -0.38 -16.26
CA ARG A 60 1.80 -1.83 -16.26
C ARG A 60 1.25 -2.32 -14.92
N LEU A 61 0.39 -3.34 -14.99
CA LEU A 61 -0.07 -4.06 -13.81
C LEU A 61 0.90 -5.16 -13.41
N ASP A 62 1.24 -5.17 -12.13
CA ASP A 62 1.96 -6.25 -11.47
C ASP A 62 1.17 -6.66 -10.21
N ARG A 63 1.59 -7.73 -9.55
CA ARG A 63 1.10 -8.10 -8.22
C ARG A 63 1.31 -6.96 -7.22
N VAL A 64 0.35 -6.78 -6.33
CA VAL A 64 0.43 -5.83 -5.21
C VAL A 64 0.59 -6.62 -3.92
N HIS A 65 1.53 -6.19 -3.07
CA HIS A 65 1.72 -6.72 -1.73
C HIS A 65 1.37 -5.60 -0.76
N LEU A 66 0.43 -5.87 0.13
CA LEU A 66 -0.05 -4.94 1.13
C LEU A 66 0.31 -5.47 2.51
N ALA A 67 0.61 -4.55 3.42
CA ALA A 67 0.54 -4.76 4.85
C ALA A 67 -0.21 -3.58 5.45
N TRP A 68 -0.83 -3.79 6.61
CA TRP A 68 -1.61 -2.75 7.28
C TRP A 68 -1.35 -2.78 8.77
N VAL A 69 -1.52 -1.61 9.39
CA VAL A 69 -1.34 -1.35 10.80
C VAL A 69 -2.50 -0.47 11.26
N ASN A 70 -2.97 -0.62 12.49
CA ASN A 70 -3.97 0.29 13.04
C ASN A 70 -3.35 1.68 13.21
N ARG A 71 -4.04 2.72 12.71
CA ARG A 71 -3.65 4.12 12.84
C ARG A 71 -3.32 4.53 14.28
N SER A 72 -4.08 4.04 15.28
CA SER A 72 -3.88 4.41 16.67
C SER A 72 -2.47 4.05 17.18
N LEU A 73 -1.89 2.97 16.68
CA LEU A 73 -0.53 2.55 17.06
C LEU A 73 0.53 3.57 16.60
N PHE A 74 0.29 4.26 15.50
CA PHE A 74 1.19 5.32 15.03
C PHE A 74 1.07 6.57 15.92
N GLU A 75 -0.15 6.92 16.30
CA GLU A 75 -0.42 8.06 17.19
C GLU A 75 0.15 7.81 18.60
N GLU A 76 -0.02 6.60 19.14
CA GLU A 76 0.60 6.14 20.40
C GLU A 76 2.14 6.21 20.35
N ASP A 77 2.72 5.92 19.18
CA ASP A 77 4.16 6.04 18.93
C ASP A 77 4.64 7.50 18.75
N GLY A 78 3.73 8.47 18.79
CA GLY A 78 4.01 9.90 18.61
C GLY A 78 4.34 10.26 17.17
N LEU A 79 3.81 9.51 16.19
CA LEU A 79 3.88 9.86 14.77
C LEU A 79 2.78 10.85 14.44
N GLU A 80 3.15 11.89 13.68
CA GLU A 80 2.20 12.86 13.15
C GLU A 80 1.74 12.41 11.77
N LEU A 81 0.43 12.43 11.56
CA LEU A 81 -0.22 12.03 10.31
C LEU A 81 -0.98 13.23 9.74
N GLU A 82 -0.78 13.47 8.45
CA GLU A 82 -1.41 14.57 7.71
C GLU A 82 -2.27 14.00 6.58
N GLU A 83 -3.53 14.42 6.50
CA GLU A 83 -4.40 14.12 5.36
C GLU A 83 -3.83 14.79 4.11
N THR A 84 -3.67 14.01 3.06
CA THR A 84 -3.09 14.49 1.81
C THR A 84 -3.86 13.89 0.65
N ARG A 85 -3.87 14.58 -0.50
CA ARG A 85 -4.54 14.04 -1.67
C ARG A 85 -3.66 12.98 -2.33
N GLY A 86 -4.15 11.76 -2.38
CA GLY A 86 -3.50 10.64 -3.03
C GLY A 86 -3.51 10.78 -4.54
N ILE A 87 -2.50 10.20 -5.20
CA ILE A 87 -2.46 10.15 -6.66
C ILE A 87 -2.90 8.76 -7.10
N THR A 88 -4.13 8.67 -7.59
CA THR A 88 -4.70 7.46 -8.18
C THR A 88 -5.73 7.85 -9.24
N LYS A 89 -6.00 6.96 -10.19
CA LYS A 89 -7.02 7.18 -11.24
C LYS A 89 -8.46 6.97 -10.75
N VAL A 90 -8.66 6.54 -9.51
CA VAL A 90 -9.97 6.29 -8.89
C VAL A 90 -10.28 7.43 -7.92
N GLU A 91 -11.02 8.42 -8.40
CA GLU A 91 -11.12 9.75 -7.77
C GLU A 91 -11.69 9.72 -6.34
N ASP A 92 -12.65 8.83 -6.06
CA ASP A 92 -13.25 8.71 -4.72
C ASP A 92 -12.29 8.13 -3.67
N LEU A 93 -11.18 7.51 -4.11
CA LEU A 93 -10.13 7.06 -3.21
C LEU A 93 -9.11 8.16 -2.89
N CYS A 94 -9.00 9.23 -3.68
CA CYS A 94 -7.97 10.26 -3.52
C CYS A 94 -7.91 10.87 -2.10
N ASN A 95 -9.04 10.93 -1.38
CA ASN A 95 -9.09 11.48 -0.02
C ASN A 95 -8.74 10.47 1.08
N GLN A 96 -8.48 9.21 0.74
CA GLN A 96 -8.06 8.17 1.69
C GLN A 96 -6.54 8.16 1.92
N HIS A 97 -5.81 9.08 1.30
CA HIS A 97 -4.37 9.13 1.41
C HIS A 97 -3.93 9.99 2.60
N ILE A 98 -2.92 9.51 3.32
CA ILE A 98 -2.33 10.21 4.46
C ILE A 98 -0.81 10.08 4.38
N ASP A 99 -0.10 11.05 4.91
CA ASP A 99 1.35 10.97 5.07
C ASP A 99 1.70 10.94 6.55
N ALA A 100 2.61 10.05 6.96
CA ALA A 100 3.37 10.26 8.17
C ALA A 100 4.46 11.30 7.89
N ILE A 101 4.54 12.34 8.71
CA ILE A 101 5.39 13.50 8.48
C ILE A 101 6.48 13.64 9.55
N HIS A 102 7.47 14.50 9.26
CA HIS A 102 8.62 14.76 10.15
C HIS A 102 9.39 13.49 10.55
N LEU A 103 9.49 12.54 9.61
CA LEU A 103 10.16 11.27 9.84
C LEU A 103 11.66 11.46 9.92
N ASP A 104 12.22 11.14 11.09
CA ASP A 104 13.63 10.85 11.26
C ASP A 104 13.84 9.32 11.33
N LEU A 105 15.09 8.90 11.53
CA LEU A 105 15.41 7.47 11.65
C LEU A 105 14.68 6.80 12.82
N THR A 106 14.47 7.52 13.93
CA THR A 106 13.79 7.00 15.11
C THR A 106 12.31 6.75 14.81
N ARG A 107 11.61 7.72 14.23
CA ARG A 107 10.20 7.60 13.82
C ARG A 107 10.02 6.56 12.73
N LEU A 108 10.91 6.52 11.73
CA LEU A 108 10.88 5.48 10.70
C LEU A 108 11.11 4.08 11.29
N GLY A 109 11.98 3.97 12.29
CA GLY A 109 12.20 2.73 13.04
C GLY A 109 10.95 2.26 13.79
N LYS A 110 10.18 3.18 14.39
CA LYS A 110 8.88 2.85 15.00
C LYS A 110 7.89 2.31 13.98
N ILE A 111 7.74 2.97 12.84
CA ILE A 111 6.91 2.49 11.72
C ILE A 111 7.35 1.07 11.31
N ALA A 112 8.65 0.87 11.12
CA ALA A 112 9.20 -0.43 10.75
C ALA A 112 8.86 -1.52 11.77
N ASN A 113 8.98 -1.23 13.06
CA ASN A 113 8.62 -2.16 14.14
C ASN A 113 7.12 -2.52 14.11
N GLN A 114 6.24 -1.54 13.91
CA GLN A 114 4.81 -1.80 13.80
C GLN A 114 4.48 -2.71 12.61
N PHE A 115 5.06 -2.44 11.43
CA PHE A 115 4.89 -3.31 10.26
C PHE A 115 5.49 -4.70 10.46
N ALA A 116 6.66 -4.79 11.09
CA ALA A 116 7.29 -6.08 11.40
C ALA A 116 6.38 -6.93 12.30
N ARG A 117 5.81 -6.34 13.37
CA ARG A 117 4.85 -7.03 14.24
C ARG A 117 3.58 -7.41 13.49
N ALA A 118 2.97 -6.47 12.77
CA ALA A 118 1.77 -6.70 11.97
C ALA A 118 1.93 -7.89 11.01
N ILE A 119 3.05 -7.94 10.27
CA ILE A 119 3.33 -8.99 9.30
C ILE A 119 3.68 -10.32 9.99
N ARG A 120 4.59 -10.29 10.96
CA ARG A 120 5.20 -11.51 11.55
C ARG A 120 4.32 -12.18 12.61
N GLU A 121 3.54 -11.39 13.35
CA GLU A 121 2.78 -11.86 14.54
C GLU A 121 1.29 -11.95 14.25
N HIS A 122 0.76 -11.01 13.46
CA HIS A 122 -0.68 -10.89 13.22
C HIS A 122 -1.08 -11.32 11.81
N GLY A 123 -0.11 -11.61 10.93
CA GLY A 123 -0.37 -11.99 9.55
C GLY A 123 -1.07 -10.90 8.74
N GLN A 124 -0.95 -9.63 9.14
CA GLN A 124 -1.60 -8.46 8.54
C GLN A 124 -0.92 -8.06 7.23
N SER A 125 -0.96 -8.97 6.27
CA SER A 125 -0.47 -8.75 4.94
C SER A 125 -1.26 -9.55 3.92
N ARG A 126 -1.36 -9.02 2.70
CA ARG A 126 -2.05 -9.71 1.60
C ARG A 126 -1.28 -9.52 0.31
N ARG A 127 -1.24 -10.59 -0.48
CA ARG A 127 -0.70 -10.57 -1.84
C ARG A 127 -1.84 -10.72 -2.83
N LEU A 128 -2.06 -9.71 -3.65
CA LEU A 128 -3.03 -9.74 -4.73
C LEU A 128 -2.32 -10.07 -6.05
N THR A 129 -2.93 -10.96 -6.83
CA THR A 129 -2.42 -11.32 -8.15
C THR A 129 -2.78 -10.25 -9.17
N LYS A 130 -2.03 -10.21 -10.29
CA LYS A 130 -2.35 -9.36 -11.43
C LYS A 130 -3.80 -9.57 -11.91
N ASN A 131 -4.26 -10.82 -11.96
CA ASN A 131 -5.64 -11.14 -12.38
C ASN A 131 -6.68 -10.58 -11.41
N LYS A 132 -6.45 -10.68 -10.09
CA LYS A 132 -7.38 -10.08 -9.11
C LYS A 132 -7.43 -8.55 -9.29
N ILE A 133 -6.29 -7.89 -9.46
CA ILE A 133 -6.23 -6.44 -9.70
C ILE A 133 -6.97 -6.07 -10.99
N LEU A 134 -6.79 -6.84 -12.07
CA LEU A 134 -7.54 -6.64 -13.32
C LEU A 134 -9.06 -6.74 -13.12
N GLN A 135 -9.52 -7.70 -12.32
CA GLN A 135 -10.95 -7.82 -11.98
C GLN A 135 -11.46 -6.63 -11.16
N LEU A 136 -10.64 -6.10 -10.23
CA LEU A 136 -10.98 -4.89 -9.48
C LEU A 136 -11.11 -3.67 -10.39
N ILE A 137 -10.20 -3.51 -11.35
CA ILE A 137 -10.26 -2.43 -12.34
C ILE A 137 -11.51 -2.56 -13.22
N LYS A 138 -11.80 -3.78 -13.72
CA LYS A 138 -13.02 -4.06 -14.49
C LYS A 138 -14.27 -3.66 -13.70
N LYS A 139 -14.35 -4.07 -12.43
CA LYS A 139 -15.46 -3.72 -11.54
C LYS A 139 -15.58 -2.21 -11.36
N ALA A 140 -14.48 -1.50 -11.08
CA ALA A 140 -14.49 -0.04 -10.93
C ALA A 140 -14.97 0.70 -12.19
N ILE A 141 -14.68 0.17 -13.39
CA ILE A 141 -15.22 0.71 -14.65
C ILE A 141 -16.72 0.45 -14.77
N GLN A 142 -17.17 -0.77 -14.46
CA GLN A 142 -18.59 -1.14 -14.49
C GLN A 142 -19.42 -0.31 -13.50
N ASP A 143 -18.84 0.01 -12.35
CA ASP A 143 -19.44 0.83 -11.30
C ASP A 143 -19.34 2.35 -11.62
N GLY A 144 -18.71 2.73 -12.75
CA GLY A 144 -18.58 4.13 -13.17
C GLY A 144 -17.58 4.97 -12.37
N ARG A 145 -16.77 4.34 -11.51
CA ARG A 145 -15.76 4.98 -10.65
C ARG A 145 -14.45 5.29 -11.39
N LEU A 146 -14.25 4.66 -12.54
CA LEU A 146 -13.04 4.77 -13.36
C LEU A 146 -13.42 4.76 -14.84
N LEU A 147 -12.88 5.68 -15.62
CA LEU A 147 -13.06 5.66 -17.07
C LEU A 147 -11.94 4.84 -17.70
N LEU A 148 -12.30 3.94 -18.62
CA LEU A 148 -11.32 3.15 -19.39
C LEU A 148 -10.32 4.05 -20.15
N ALA A 149 -10.75 5.25 -20.55
CA ALA A 149 -9.92 6.23 -21.25
C ALA A 149 -8.81 6.84 -20.38
N ASP A 150 -8.95 6.80 -19.05
CA ASP A 150 -7.97 7.35 -18.12
C ASP A 150 -6.82 6.37 -17.84
N LEU A 151 -6.95 5.12 -18.28
CA LEU A 151 -5.94 4.08 -18.10
C LEU A 151 -4.82 4.19 -19.15
N ASP A 152 -3.59 3.88 -18.71
CA ASP A 152 -2.45 3.68 -19.59
C ASP A 152 -2.71 2.55 -20.61
N GLU A 153 -2.28 2.72 -21.86
CA GLU A 153 -2.62 1.83 -23.00
C GLU A 153 -2.43 0.33 -22.69
N LYS A 154 -1.29 -0.06 -22.09
CA LYS A 154 -1.05 -1.49 -21.75
C LYS A 154 -2.01 -2.03 -20.70
N ILE A 155 -2.47 -1.19 -19.77
CA ILE A 155 -3.43 -1.58 -18.74
C ILE A 155 -4.81 -1.68 -19.38
N LYS A 156 -5.17 -0.71 -20.21
CA LYS A 156 -6.41 -0.68 -20.99
C LYS A 156 -6.57 -1.93 -21.84
N ASP A 157 -5.55 -2.31 -22.62
CA ASP A 157 -5.54 -3.55 -23.42
C ASP A 157 -5.79 -4.79 -22.56
N ALA A 158 -5.12 -4.87 -21.40
CA ALA A 158 -5.24 -6.01 -20.49
C ALA A 158 -6.64 -6.11 -19.84
N VAL A 159 -7.28 -4.98 -19.55
CA VAL A 159 -8.66 -4.95 -19.04
C VAL A 159 -9.63 -5.33 -20.13
N GLN A 160 -9.50 -4.77 -21.35
CA GLN A 160 -10.37 -5.08 -22.48
C GLN A 160 -10.35 -6.58 -22.84
N ALA A 161 -9.21 -7.25 -22.71
CA ALA A 161 -9.11 -8.69 -22.96
C ALA A 161 -9.93 -9.57 -22.00
N ILE A 162 -10.39 -9.03 -20.86
CA ILE A 162 -11.18 -9.75 -19.86
C ILE A 162 -12.58 -9.14 -19.65
N MET A 163 -12.93 -8.10 -20.40
CA MET A 163 -14.26 -7.47 -20.35
C MET A 163 -15.30 -8.37 -21.00
#